data_AF-A0AAQ3W7L2-F1
#
_entry.id   AF-A0AAQ3W7L2-F1
#
_cell.length_a   1.000
_cell.length_b   1.000
_cell.length_c   1.000
_cell.angle_alpha   90.00
_cell.angle_beta   90.00
_cell.angle_gamma   90.00
#
_symmetry.space_group_name_H-M   'P 1'
#
loop_
_entity.id
_entity.type
_entity.pdbx_description
1 polymer ?
#
loop_
_entity_poly.entity_id
_entity_poly.type
_entity_poly.pdbx_seq_one_letter_code
_entity_poly.pdbx_strand_id
1 'polypeptide(L)'
;MTKISTDQGIVSEITNKFTSSLSDVSFSQKKSFSFSQSSAASGLKSSLSFLSSSISNFESYASSDVQKLTTIHQAIEKAESGKG
;
A
#
# COMPACT_ATOMS: atom_id res chain seq x y z
N MET A 1 -34.12 3.16 -8.63
CA MET A 1 -32.74 2.78 -8.25
C MET A 1 -32.23 3.82 -7.28
N THR A 2 -31.67 3.39 -6.14
CA THR A 2 -31.05 4.30 -5.17
C THR A 2 -29.80 4.91 -5.79
N LYS A 3 -29.66 6.24 -5.73
CA LYS A 3 -28.47 6.96 -6.18
C LYS A 3 -27.31 6.59 -5.25
N ILE A 4 -26.34 5.85 -5.76
CA ILE A 4 -25.08 5.61 -5.06
C ILE A 4 -24.13 6.68 -5.60
N SER A 5 -23.74 7.65 -4.76
CA SER A 5 -22.82 8.72 -5.13
C SER A 5 -21.63 8.67 -4.19
N THR A 6 -20.44 8.52 -4.74
CA THR A 6 -19.18 8.66 -4.01
C THR A 6 -18.64 10.07 -4.17
N ASP A 7 -18.21 10.69 -3.08
CA ASP A 7 -17.61 12.03 -3.11
C ASP A 7 -16.17 11.95 -3.61
N GLN A 8 -15.91 12.57 -4.77
CA GLN A 8 -14.60 12.55 -5.41
C GLN A 8 -13.52 13.26 -4.57
N GLY A 9 -13.90 14.27 -3.78
CA GLY A 9 -13.00 14.94 -2.85
C GLY A 9 -12.53 13.98 -1.76
N ILE A 10 -13.46 13.22 -1.17
CA ILE A 10 -13.14 12.23 -0.13
C ILE A 10 -12.27 11.09 -0.70
N VAL A 11 -12.60 10.56 -1.88
CA VAL A 11 -11.80 9.48 -2.50
C VAL A 11 -10.40 9.96 -2.85
N SER A 12 -10.26 11.19 -3.36
CA SER A 12 -8.96 11.79 -3.66
C SER A 12 -8.16 12.05 -2.39
N GLU A 13 -8.78 12.56 -1.33
CA GLU A 13 -8.12 12.80 -0.04
C GLU A 13 -7.60 11.50 0.58
N ILE A 14 -8.41 10.44 0.60
CA ILE A 14 -8.02 9.12 1.12
C ILE A 14 -6.87 8.55 0.29
N THR A 15 -6.98 8.59 -1.04
CA THR A 15 -5.96 8.11 -1.96
C THR A 15 -4.62 8.83 -1.74
N ASN A 16 -4.65 10.16 -1.62
CA ASN A 16 -3.46 10.97 -1.41
C ASN A 16 -2.83 10.70 -0.04
N LYS A 17 -3.62 10.71 1.04
CA LYS A 17 -3.12 10.42 2.39
C LYS A 17 -2.46 9.06 2.47
N PHE A 18 -3.12 8.05 1.91
CA PHE A 18 -2.63 6.67 1.97
C PHE A 18 -1.38 6.47 1.11
N THR A 19 -1.32 7.06 -0.08
CA THR A 19 -0.12 7.04 -0.94
C THR A 19 1.07 7.72 -0.27
N SER A 20 0.85 8.89 0.36
CA SER A 20 1.89 9.59 1.10
C SER A 20 2.39 8.74 2.28
N SER A 21 1.49 8.17 3.08
CA SER A 21 1.88 7.32 4.22
C SER A 21 2.62 6.05 3.79
N LEU A 22 2.35 5.50 2.60
CA LEU A 22 3.09 4.33 2.10
C LEU A 22 4.56 4.63 1.82
N SER A 23 4.87 5.84 1.35
CA SER A 23 6.26 6.23 1.09
C SER A 23 7.14 6.25 2.35
N ASP A 24 6.52 6.43 3.52
CA ASP A 24 7.19 6.42 4.83
C ASP A 24 7.45 5.01 5.37
N VAL A 25 6.79 3.97 4.82
CA VAL A 25 6.87 2.58 5.32
C VAL A 25 8.05 1.80 4.72
N SER A 26 8.78 2.39 3.77
CA SER A 26 9.89 1.71 3.10
C SER A 26 11.00 1.29 4.06
N PHE A 27 11.32 -0.01 4.05
CA PHE A 27 12.45 -0.56 4.81
C PHE A 27 13.61 -0.86 3.89
N SER A 28 14.69 -0.09 4.06
CA SER A 28 15.98 -0.34 3.44
C SER A 28 17.01 -0.65 4.53
N GLN A 29 17.67 -1.79 4.40
CA GLN A 29 18.77 -2.14 5.30
C GLN A 29 19.95 -1.18 5.03
N LYS A 30 20.15 -0.18 5.90
CA LYS A 30 21.12 0.91 5.71
C LYS A 30 22.59 0.48 5.60
N LYS A 31 22.95 -0.74 6.00
CA LYS A 31 24.30 -1.30 5.83
C LYS A 31 24.21 -2.80 5.55
N SER A 32 24.97 -3.27 4.57
CA SER A 32 25.29 -4.69 4.47
C SER A 32 26.11 -5.05 5.71
N PHE A 33 25.54 -5.86 6.58
CA PHE A 33 26.30 -6.31 7.73
C PHE A 33 27.25 -7.43 7.29
N SER A 34 28.56 -7.15 7.34
CA SER A 34 29.59 -8.19 7.32
C SER A 34 29.60 -8.85 8.70
N PHE A 35 28.66 -9.75 8.93
CA PHE A 35 28.58 -10.42 10.22
C PHE A 35 29.52 -11.62 10.28
N SER A 36 30.19 -11.74 11.43
CA SER A 36 30.82 -12.96 11.93
C SER A 36 29.91 -14.19 11.74
N GLN A 37 30.50 -15.36 11.49
CA GLN A 37 29.88 -16.70 11.33
C GLN A 37 29.04 -17.18 12.55
N SER A 38 28.69 -16.30 13.48
CA SER A 38 27.88 -16.61 14.65
C SER A 38 26.41 -16.88 14.30
N SER A 39 25.78 -17.86 14.96
CA SER A 39 24.36 -18.18 14.78
C SER A 39 23.42 -17.01 15.05
N ALA A 40 23.78 -16.12 15.99
CA ALA A 40 23.00 -14.93 16.31
C ALA A 40 22.92 -13.92 15.15
N ALA A 41 24.04 -13.71 14.45
CA ALA A 41 24.07 -12.86 13.27
C ALA A 41 23.25 -13.42 12.10
N SER A 42 23.33 -14.74 11.87
CA SER A 42 22.52 -15.42 10.85
C SER A 42 21.03 -15.31 11.16
N GLY A 43 20.63 -15.49 12.43
CA GLY A 43 19.25 -15.30 12.88
C GLY A 43 18.76 -13.87 12.64
N LEU A 44 19.56 -12.87 13.00
CA LEU A 44 19.23 -11.45 12.76
C LEU A 44 19.08 -11.16 11.25
N LYS A 45 19.97 -11.68 10.40
CA LYS A 45 19.86 -11.53 8.94
C LYS A 45 18.55 -12.12 8.41
N SER A 46 18.17 -13.31 8.85
CA SER A 46 16.89 -13.93 8.47
C SER A 46 15.71 -13.07 8.90
N SER A 47 15.68 -12.61 10.16
CA SER A 47 14.60 -11.74 10.65
C SER A 47 14.49 -10.42 9.86
N LEU A 48 15.63 -9.77 9.55
CA LEU A 48 15.64 -8.55 8.75
C LEU A 48 15.16 -8.79 7.31
N SER A 49 15.51 -9.94 6.72
CA SER A 49 15.01 -10.33 5.40
C SER A 49 13.50 -10.56 5.42
N PHE A 50 12.98 -11.27 6.42
CA PHE A 50 11.54 -11.48 6.58
C PHE A 50 10.78 -10.17 6.79
N LEU A 51 11.34 -9.26 7.60
CA LEU A 51 10.77 -7.93 7.80
C LEU A 51 10.70 -7.15 6.49
N SER A 52 11.80 -7.14 5.72
CA SER A 52 11.85 -6.49 4.41
C SER A 52 10.78 -7.05 3.46
N SER A 53 10.66 -8.37 3.34
CA SER A 53 9.62 -8.99 2.51
C SER A 53 8.21 -8.68 3.00
N SER A 54 7.99 -8.65 4.32
CA SER A 54 6.68 -8.35 4.90
C SER A 54 6.25 -6.91 4.60
N ILE A 55 7.19 -5.97 4.70
CA ILE A 55 6.96 -4.55 4.38
C ILE A 55 6.68 -4.37 2.89
N SER A 56 7.45 -5.01 2.01
CA SER A 56 7.18 -4.96 0.57
C SER A 56 5.82 -5.55 0.17
N ASN A 57 5.41 -6.65 0.82
CA ASN A 57 4.09 -7.22 0.60
C ASN A 57 2.97 -6.28 1.08
N PHE A 58 3.15 -5.66 2.25
CA PHE A 58 2.23 -4.66 2.77
C PHE A 58 2.09 -3.48 1.79
N GLU A 59 3.20 -2.93 1.30
CA GLU A 59 3.21 -1.85 0.30
C GLU A 59 2.45 -2.24 -0.97
N SER A 60 2.66 -3.47 -1.46
CA SER A 60 1.99 -3.99 -2.66
C SER A 60 0.48 -4.12 -2.48
N TYR A 61 0.02 -4.72 -1.37
CA TYR A 61 -1.41 -4.86 -1.09
C TYR A 61 -2.09 -3.52 -0.88
N ALA A 62 -1.43 -2.62 -0.15
CA ALA A 62 -1.91 -1.28 0.10
C ALA A 62 -2.08 -0.48 -1.21
N SER A 63 -1.10 -0.56 -2.12
CA SER A 63 -1.22 0.05 -3.45
C SER A 63 -2.38 -0.53 -4.27
N SER A 64 -2.57 -1.85 -4.23
CA SER A 64 -3.68 -2.52 -4.90
C SER A 64 -5.04 -2.05 -4.38
N ASP A 65 -5.19 -1.87 -3.07
CA ASP A 65 -6.44 -1.45 -2.46
C ASP A 65 -6.81 -0.01 -2.82
N VAL A 66 -5.83 0.90 -2.91
CA VAL A 66 -6.03 2.27 -3.43
C VAL A 66 -6.53 2.25 -4.89
N GLN A 67 -5.93 1.40 -5.73
CA GLN A 67 -6.36 1.26 -7.12
C GLN A 67 -7.80 0.72 -7.21
N LYS A 68 -8.17 -0.24 -6.38
CA LYS A 68 -9.54 -0.77 -6.31
C LYS A 68 -10.53 0.31 -5.88
N LEU A 69 -10.20 1.11 -4.87
CA LEU A 69 -11.04 2.22 -4.42
C LEU A 69 -11.32 3.21 -5.57
N THR A 70 -10.27 3.61 -6.29
CA THR A 70 -10.38 4.49 -7.47
C THR A 70 -11.24 3.86 -8.57
N THR A 71 -11.07 2.57 -8.83
CA THR A 71 -11.84 1.84 -9.85
C THR A 71 -13.33 1.77 -9.49
N ILE A 72 -13.64 1.50 -8.22
CA ILE A 72 -15.03 1.48 -7.73
C ILE A 72 -15.66 2.87 -7.88
N HIS A 73 -14.94 3.93 -7.52
CA HIS A 73 -15.40 5.31 -7.69
C HIS A 73 -15.77 5.61 -9.16
N GLN A 74 -14.87 5.32 -10.09
CA GLN A 74 -15.11 5.53 -11.53
C GLN A 74 -16.29 4.71 -12.05
N ALA A 75 -16.47 3.48 -11.56
CA ALA A 75 -17.59 2.64 -11.94
C ALA A 75 -18.93 3.22 -11.46
N ILE A 76 -18.95 3.78 -10.24
CA ILE A 76 -20.12 4.48 -9.69
C ILE A 76 -20.43 5.74 -10.50
N GLU A 77 -19.44 6.58 -10.80
CA GLU A 77 -19.64 7.77 -11.63
C GLU A 77 -20.24 7.44 -13.01
N LYS A 78 -19.70 6.43 -13.69
CA LYS A 78 -20.21 5.95 -14.99
C LYS A 78 -21.65 5.45 -14.89
N ALA A 79 -21.96 4.69 -13.85
CA ALA A 79 -23.30 4.14 -13.64
C ALA A 79 -24.34 5.24 -13.37
N GLU A 80 -23.93 6.38 -12.80
CA GLU A 80 -24.81 7.52 -12.56
C GLU A 80 -24.90 8.46 -13.78
N SER A 81 -23.80 8.65 -14.54
CA SER A 81 -23.83 9.48 -15.76
C SER A 81 -24.62 8.86 -16.91
N GLY A 82 -24.73 7.52 -16.96
CA GLY A 82 -25.51 6.80 -17.97
C GLY A 82 -27.01 6.71 -17.68
N LYS A 83 -27.50 7.31 -16.58
CA LYS A 83 -28.92 7.37 -16.19
C LYS A 83 -29.58 8.72 -16.52
N GLY A 84 -28.87 9.61 -17.22
CA GLY A 84 -29.36 10.91 -17.69
C GLY A 84 -30.03 10.83 -19.06
#